data_AF-A0A1S3NTD2-F1
#
_entry.id   AF-A0A1S3NTD2-F1
#
_cell.length_a   1.000
_cell.length_b   1.000
_cell.length_c   1.000
_cell.angle_alpha   90.00
_cell.angle_beta   90.00
_cell.angle_gamma   90.00
#
_symmetry.space_group_name_H-M   'P 1'
#
loop_
_entity.id
_entity.type
_entity.pdbx_description
1 polymer ?
#
loop_
_entity_poly.entity_id
_entity_poly.type
_entity_poly.pdbx_seq_one_letter_code
_entity_poly.pdbx_strand_id
1 'polypeptide(L)'
;MIDGAEIHFGNYLQNNGNNNPLCAVMSSYPAWEVMTFQCSGIEGRYVNVFLPGCNKHLSLCEVEVNVGSRPDMDKHLSSERRVQDMKRGQDILCLHHKTQYENTATGGIASQSSQWDKFGNANNAIGLNWTNQYLDGSCSHTKADIDPWWRLDLSKTHNVTYVTITNRGHCCSDRISGAEIHVGDSLFNNGNSNPL
;
A
#
# COMPACT_ATOMS: atom_id res chain seq x y z
N MET A 1 20.23 16.66 -9.94
CA MET A 1 18.87 17.23 -9.91
C MET A 1 18.01 16.25 -9.16
N ILE A 2 17.54 16.63 -7.98
CA ILE A 2 16.61 15.81 -7.20
C ILE A 2 15.21 16.36 -7.50
N ASP A 3 14.34 15.48 -7.98
CA ASP A 3 12.96 15.83 -8.30
C ASP A 3 12.05 14.70 -7.82
N GLY A 4 11.04 15.08 -7.05
CA GLY A 4 10.08 14.20 -6.40
C GLY A 4 10.53 13.62 -5.07
N ALA A 5 11.61 14.08 -4.44
CA ALA A 5 12.01 13.58 -3.12
C ALA A 5 11.05 14.04 -2.03
N GLU A 6 10.66 13.13 -1.16
CA GLU A 6 9.79 13.32 -0.02
C GLU A 6 10.62 13.44 1.27
N ILE A 7 10.24 14.37 2.15
CA ILE A 7 10.85 14.57 3.46
C ILE A 7 9.80 14.20 4.51
N HIS A 8 10.09 13.22 5.35
CA HIS A 8 9.21 12.78 6.44
C HIS A 8 9.86 13.07 7.79
N PHE A 9 9.05 13.43 8.77
CA PHE A 9 9.53 13.70 10.13
C PHE A 9 8.61 13.07 11.18
N GLY A 10 9.17 12.35 12.15
CA GLY A 10 8.36 11.71 13.19
C GLY A 10 9.12 10.71 14.07
N ASN A 11 8.38 9.85 14.79
CA ASN A 11 8.93 8.91 15.79
C ASN A 11 8.88 7.44 15.35
N TYR A 12 8.28 7.14 14.19
CA TYR A 12 8.07 5.79 13.69
C TYR A 12 9.27 5.32 12.87
N LEU A 13 9.63 4.04 13.01
CA LEU A 13 10.66 3.36 12.21
C LEU A 13 10.05 2.40 11.18
N GLN A 14 8.74 2.17 11.24
CA GLN A 14 8.02 1.38 10.25
C GLN A 14 8.28 1.94 8.84
N ASN A 15 8.48 1.04 7.88
CA ASN A 15 8.84 1.41 6.50
C ASN A 15 10.05 2.37 6.45
N ASN A 16 11.08 2.09 7.26
CA ASN A 16 12.28 2.94 7.40
C ASN A 16 11.96 4.40 7.79
N GLY A 17 10.82 4.65 8.43
CA GLY A 17 10.39 5.99 8.80
C GLY A 17 9.69 6.76 7.67
N ASN A 18 9.45 6.15 6.50
CA ASN A 18 8.62 6.71 5.43
C ASN A 18 7.14 6.83 5.84
N ASN A 19 6.71 6.10 6.88
CA ASN A 19 5.35 6.21 7.39
C ASN A 19 5.14 7.41 8.34
N ASN A 20 6.20 8.16 8.66
CA ASN A 20 6.06 9.39 9.41
C ASN A 20 5.34 10.46 8.57
N PRO A 21 4.69 11.46 9.22
CA PRO A 21 4.09 12.58 8.51
C PRO A 21 5.01 13.21 7.47
N LEU A 22 4.47 13.47 6.28
CA LEU A 22 5.15 14.15 5.20
C LEU A 22 5.32 15.63 5.56
N CYS A 23 6.56 16.10 5.58
CA CYS A 23 6.90 17.51 5.71
C CYS A 23 6.84 18.23 4.36
N ALA A 24 7.50 17.70 3.33
CA ALA A 24 7.62 18.37 2.04
C ALA A 24 7.92 17.41 0.89
N VAL A 25 7.61 17.85 -0.34
CA VAL A 25 8.05 17.22 -1.59
C VAL A 25 8.94 18.21 -2.36
N MET A 26 10.17 17.80 -2.67
CA MET A 26 11.12 18.56 -3.48
C MET A 26 10.72 18.43 -4.94
N SER A 27 10.35 19.53 -5.60
CA SER A 27 10.02 19.55 -7.03
C SER A 27 11.08 20.33 -7.83
N SER A 28 11.69 19.67 -8.82
CA SER A 28 12.61 20.22 -9.84
C SER A 28 13.72 21.14 -9.30
N TYR A 29 14.69 20.59 -8.58
CA TYR A 29 15.80 21.37 -8.01
C TYR A 29 17.00 21.59 -8.94
N PRO A 30 17.36 22.84 -9.25
CA PRO A 30 18.63 23.16 -9.90
C PRO A 30 19.80 22.64 -9.06
N ALA A 31 20.86 22.17 -9.72
CA ALA A 31 22.08 21.82 -9.01
C ALA A 31 22.69 23.07 -8.35
N TRP A 32 23.32 22.89 -7.18
CA TRP A 32 24.08 23.91 -6.43
C TRP A 32 23.29 24.95 -5.61
N GLU A 33 21.97 24.81 -5.47
CA GLU A 33 21.17 25.66 -4.57
C GLU A 33 20.89 24.98 -3.22
N VAL A 34 21.01 25.73 -2.12
CA VAL A 34 20.60 25.33 -0.77
C VAL A 34 19.16 25.73 -0.57
N MET A 35 18.33 24.83 -0.05
CA MET A 35 16.96 25.21 0.30
C MET A 35 16.46 24.61 1.59
N THR A 36 15.51 25.34 2.16
CA THR A 36 14.97 25.13 3.48
C THR A 36 13.48 24.86 3.37
N PHE A 37 13.04 23.77 4.01
CA PHE A 37 11.63 23.39 4.09
C PHE A 37 11.12 23.61 5.52
N GLN A 38 9.94 24.21 5.67
CA GLN A 38 9.33 24.44 6.99
C GLN A 38 8.38 23.30 7.35
N CYS A 39 8.83 22.39 8.24
CA CYS A 39 8.05 21.27 8.75
C CYS A 39 7.17 21.66 9.96
N SER A 40 6.30 22.65 9.83
CA SER A 40 5.52 23.19 10.96
C SER A 40 4.58 22.15 11.57
N GLY A 41 4.60 22.03 12.90
CA GLY A 41 3.66 21.16 13.64
C GLY A 41 3.98 19.67 13.60
N ILE A 42 5.14 19.28 13.04
CA ILE A 42 5.60 17.90 13.05
C ILE A 42 6.66 17.74 14.14
N GLU A 43 6.41 16.84 15.08
CA GLU A 43 7.34 16.50 16.16
C GLU A 43 7.89 15.09 15.93
N GLY A 44 9.20 14.90 16.09
CA GLY A 44 9.84 13.65 15.71
C GLY A 44 11.30 13.53 16.11
N ARG A 45 11.75 12.29 16.25
CA ARG A 45 13.16 11.91 16.44
C ARG A 45 13.88 11.65 15.11
N TYR A 46 13.14 11.26 14.08
CA TYR A 46 13.69 10.78 12.81
C TYR A 46 13.27 11.71 11.67
N VAL A 47 14.26 12.21 10.93
CA VAL A 47 14.08 12.80 9.60
C VAL A 47 14.40 11.70 8.59
N ASN A 48 13.54 11.54 7.60
CA ASN A 48 13.73 10.57 6.55
C ASN A 48 13.53 11.24 5.18
N VAL A 49 14.56 11.18 4.33
CA VAL A 49 14.52 11.75 2.96
C VAL A 49 14.41 10.59 1.98
N PHE A 50 13.27 10.50 1.33
CA PHE A 50 12.89 9.38 0.49
C PHE A 50 12.68 9.85 -0.95
N LEU A 51 13.42 9.29 -1.90
CA LEU A 51 13.21 9.61 -3.32
C LEU A 51 12.42 8.48 -3.99
N PRO A 52 11.07 8.59 -4.10
CA PRO A 52 10.26 7.60 -4.77
C PRO A 52 10.62 7.51 -6.25
N GLY A 53 10.64 6.28 -6.78
CA GLY A 53 10.92 6.04 -8.20
C GLY A 53 12.05 5.03 -8.45
N CYS A 54 12.42 4.88 -9.73
CA CYS A 54 13.18 3.74 -10.27
C CYS A 54 14.48 4.30 -10.73
N ASN A 55 15.56 3.55 -10.51
CA ASN A 55 16.87 3.98 -10.97
C ASN A 55 17.14 5.43 -10.52
N LYS A 56 16.67 5.75 -9.32
CA LYS A 56 16.82 7.06 -8.69
C LYS A 56 18.08 6.99 -7.83
N HIS A 57 18.87 8.05 -7.91
CA HIS A 57 20.03 8.23 -7.06
C HIS A 57 19.73 9.40 -6.14
N LEU A 58 19.56 9.10 -4.86
CA LEU A 58 19.53 10.12 -3.83
C LEU A 58 20.97 10.46 -3.48
N SER A 59 21.37 11.71 -3.68
CA SER A 59 22.69 12.21 -3.33
C SER A 59 22.51 13.53 -2.60
N LEU A 60 22.75 13.51 -1.29
CA LEU A 60 22.64 14.67 -0.42
C LEU A 60 24.05 15.11 -0.06
N CYS A 61 24.35 16.40 -0.27
CA CYS A 61 25.66 16.95 0.06
C CYS A 61 25.74 17.40 1.52
N GLU A 62 24.66 18.00 2.02
CA GLU A 62 24.53 18.48 3.39
C GLU A 62 23.06 18.36 3.81
N VAL A 63 22.81 18.04 5.08
CA VAL A 63 21.45 18.01 5.66
C VAL A 63 21.46 18.72 7.00
N GLU A 64 20.87 19.92 7.04
CA GLU A 64 20.72 20.70 8.25
C GLU A 64 19.31 20.56 8.82
N VAL A 65 19.19 20.28 10.12
CA VAL A 65 17.90 20.17 10.83
C VAL A 65 17.87 21.20 11.95
N ASN A 66 17.07 22.24 11.75
CA ASN A 66 16.92 23.33 12.73
C ASN A 66 15.64 23.13 13.54
N VAL A 67 15.76 23.01 14.86
CA VAL A 67 14.61 22.90 15.77
C VAL A 67 14.28 24.28 16.30
N GLY A 68 13.07 24.77 16.01
CA GLY A 68 12.57 26.01 16.59
C GLY A 68 12.31 25.81 18.09
N SER A 69 12.98 26.58 18.95
CA SER A 69 12.56 26.74 20.33
C SER A 69 11.20 27.46 20.30
N ARG A 70 10.13 26.87 20.83
CA ARG A 70 8.81 27.55 20.92
C ARG A 70 9.02 28.90 21.63
N PRO A 71 8.81 30.06 20.99
CA PRO A 71 8.55 31.29 21.72
C PRO A 71 7.11 31.21 22.22
N ASP A 72 6.89 31.61 23.47
CA ASP A 72 5.56 31.75 24.05
C ASP A 72 4.61 32.57 23.14
N MET A 73 3.34 32.16 23.12
CA MET A 73 2.17 32.75 22.46
C MET A 73 2.19 34.27 22.21
N ASP A 74 1.91 34.71 20.97
CA ASP A 74 0.76 35.61 20.70
C ASP A 74 0.35 35.71 19.21
N LYS A 75 -0.87 36.23 19.03
CA LYS A 75 -1.88 36.10 17.95
C LYS A 75 -1.64 36.74 16.55
N HIS A 76 -2.46 36.19 15.62
CA HIS A 76 -3.34 36.84 14.61
C HIS A 76 -3.02 36.75 13.10
N LEU A 77 -3.86 35.96 12.42
CA LEU A 77 -4.49 36.11 11.09
C LEU A 77 -3.62 36.42 9.85
N SER A 78 -3.58 35.50 8.88
CA SER A 78 -4.56 35.48 7.77
C SER A 78 -4.19 34.57 6.59
N SER A 79 -5.25 34.12 5.93
CA SER A 79 -5.35 33.60 4.55
C SER A 79 -5.15 32.10 4.33
N GLU A 80 -6.29 31.41 4.35
CA GLU A 80 -6.55 30.19 3.61
C GLU A 80 -6.24 30.42 2.11
N ARG A 81 -5.50 29.49 1.49
CA ARG A 81 -5.52 29.33 0.03
C ARG A 81 -5.73 27.87 -0.33
N ARG A 82 -6.69 27.70 -1.23
CA ARG A 82 -7.34 26.45 -1.65
C ARG A 82 -6.34 25.43 -2.15
N VAL A 83 -6.58 24.19 -1.73
CA VAL A 83 -6.15 22.96 -2.42
C VAL A 83 -6.56 23.07 -3.89
N GLN A 84 -5.58 23.07 -4.79
CA GLN A 84 -5.84 22.72 -6.18
C GLN A 84 -5.46 21.26 -6.36
N ASP A 85 -6.48 20.43 -6.51
CA ASP A 85 -6.37 19.11 -7.10
C ASP A 85 -5.64 19.22 -8.45
N MET A 86 -4.49 18.57 -8.56
CA MET A 86 -3.86 18.35 -9.86
C MET A 86 -3.68 16.85 -10.12
N LYS A 87 -4.17 16.48 -11.29
CA LYS A 87 -4.57 15.14 -11.70
C LYS A 87 -3.44 14.13 -11.69
N ARG A 88 -3.82 12.93 -11.25
CA ARG A 88 -3.18 11.63 -11.47
C ARG A 88 -2.83 11.44 -12.94
N GLY A 89 -1.54 11.50 -13.26
CA GLY A 89 -0.95 11.02 -14.50
C GLY A 89 0.08 9.96 -14.14
N GLN A 90 -0.14 8.73 -14.63
CA GLN A 90 0.73 7.57 -14.46
C GLN A 90 2.12 7.84 -15.08
N ASP A 91 3.18 7.39 -14.41
CA ASP A 91 4.16 6.48 -15.03
C ASP A 91 5.08 5.81 -13.98
N ILE A 92 4.86 4.49 -13.86
CA ILE A 92 5.80 3.39 -13.55
C ILE A 92 6.64 3.53 -12.27
N LEU A 93 6.03 3.03 -11.19
CA LEU A 93 6.63 2.58 -9.93
C LEU A 93 7.67 1.46 -10.16
N CYS A 94 8.56 1.33 -9.20
CA CYS A 94 9.91 0.88 -9.47
C CYS A 94 10.20 -0.39 -8.75
N LEU A 95 10.63 -1.37 -9.53
CA LEU A 95 10.57 -2.77 -9.18
C LEU A 95 11.38 -3.16 -7.91
N HIS A 96 12.13 -2.27 -7.26
CA HIS A 96 12.97 -2.64 -6.12
C HIS A 96 13.16 -1.56 -5.03
N HIS A 97 12.07 -0.98 -4.49
CA HIS A 97 12.04 -0.60 -3.07
C HIS A 97 10.87 -1.32 -2.40
N LYS A 98 11.04 -2.64 -2.20
CA LYS A 98 10.19 -3.42 -1.32
C LYS A 98 10.66 -3.19 0.12
N THR A 99 9.81 -2.61 0.96
CA THR A 99 9.50 -3.32 2.20
C THR A 99 9.15 -4.75 1.76
N GLN A 100 9.94 -5.74 2.14
CA GLN A 100 9.80 -7.10 1.62
C GLN A 100 8.54 -7.74 2.20
N TYR A 101 7.40 -7.43 1.60
CA TYR A 101 6.18 -8.18 1.78
C TYR A 101 6.30 -9.40 0.88
N GLU A 102 6.58 -10.53 1.52
CA GLU A 102 6.52 -11.84 0.90
C GLU A 102 5.05 -12.21 0.70
N ASN A 103 4.70 -12.69 -0.49
CA ASN A 103 3.35 -13.21 -0.72
C ASN A 103 3.24 -14.56 -0.02
N THR A 104 2.85 -14.55 1.25
CA THR A 104 2.70 -15.78 2.06
C THR A 104 1.57 -16.68 1.57
N ALA A 105 0.72 -16.20 0.64
CA ALA A 105 -0.39 -16.98 0.12
C ALA A 105 0.04 -18.19 -0.71
N THR A 106 1.19 -18.12 -1.38
CA THR A 106 1.66 -19.18 -2.31
C THR A 106 2.04 -20.48 -1.62
N GLY A 107 2.32 -20.43 -0.31
CA GLY A 107 2.58 -21.61 0.52
C GLY A 107 1.37 -22.07 1.34
N GLY A 108 0.23 -21.38 1.22
CA GLY A 108 -0.98 -21.70 1.95
C GLY A 108 -1.85 -22.74 1.27
N ILE A 109 -2.97 -23.06 1.91
CA ILE A 109 -4.00 -23.97 1.38
C ILE A 109 -5.27 -23.17 1.16
N ALA A 110 -5.69 -23.05 -0.09
CA ALA A 110 -6.95 -22.40 -0.43
C ALA A 110 -8.12 -23.40 -0.43
N SER A 111 -9.27 -22.93 0.04
CA SER A 111 -10.54 -23.66 0.03
C SER A 111 -11.67 -22.72 -0.37
N GLN A 112 -12.77 -23.26 -0.88
CA GLN A 112 -13.94 -22.46 -1.27
C GLN A 112 -15.23 -23.24 -1.04
N SER A 113 -16.37 -22.55 -0.97
CA SER A 113 -17.68 -23.13 -0.67
C SER A 113 -18.06 -24.30 -1.59
N SER A 114 -17.78 -24.16 -2.89
CA SER A 114 -18.04 -25.16 -3.91
C SER A 114 -17.14 -24.93 -5.12
N GLN A 115 -17.01 -25.91 -6.02
CA GLN A 115 -16.25 -25.75 -7.27
C GLN A 115 -17.19 -25.87 -8.47
N TRP A 116 -17.16 -24.88 -9.38
CA TRP A 116 -18.02 -24.85 -10.57
C TRP A 116 -17.69 -25.96 -11.56
N ASP A 117 -16.42 -26.04 -11.99
CA ASP A 117 -15.92 -27.05 -12.92
C ASP A 117 -14.44 -27.38 -12.64
N LYS A 118 -13.80 -28.17 -13.50
CA LYS A 118 -12.40 -28.60 -13.33
C LYS A 118 -11.35 -27.47 -13.36
N PHE A 119 -11.67 -26.29 -13.90
CA PHE A 119 -10.76 -25.14 -14.03
C PHE A 119 -10.88 -24.14 -12.87
N GLY A 120 -11.91 -24.23 -12.03
CA GLY A 120 -12.21 -23.26 -10.98
C GLY A 120 -11.70 -23.62 -9.59
N ASN A 121 -10.57 -24.33 -9.48
CA ASN A 121 -10.03 -24.77 -8.18
C ASN A 121 -9.64 -23.58 -7.28
N ALA A 122 -9.85 -23.72 -5.97
CA ALA A 122 -9.53 -22.65 -5.01
C ALA A 122 -8.06 -22.23 -5.05
N ASN A 123 -7.13 -23.18 -5.23
CA ASN A 123 -5.69 -22.90 -5.22
C ASN A 123 -5.22 -22.11 -6.45
N ASN A 124 -6.03 -21.99 -7.49
CA ASN A 124 -5.69 -21.19 -8.66
C ASN A 124 -5.46 -19.72 -8.29
N ALA A 125 -6.17 -19.22 -7.28
CA ALA A 125 -6.04 -17.84 -6.78
C ALA A 125 -4.71 -17.55 -6.04
N ILE A 126 -3.91 -18.57 -5.72
CA ILE A 126 -2.61 -18.42 -5.03
C ILE A 126 -1.41 -18.94 -5.85
N GLY A 127 -1.63 -19.35 -7.11
CA GLY A 127 -0.65 -20.05 -7.94
C GLY A 127 0.41 -19.19 -8.64
N LEU A 128 0.61 -17.92 -8.25
CA LEU A 128 1.53 -16.95 -8.88
C LEU A 128 1.28 -16.63 -10.36
N ASN A 129 0.14 -17.07 -10.91
CA ASN A 129 -0.29 -16.73 -12.26
C ASN A 129 -1.30 -15.58 -12.20
N TRP A 130 -0.89 -14.40 -12.67
CA TRP A 130 -1.72 -13.18 -12.63
C TRP A 130 -2.63 -13.02 -13.84
N THR A 131 -2.75 -14.03 -14.72
CA THR A 131 -3.72 -13.94 -15.82
C THR A 131 -5.13 -13.92 -15.25
N ASN A 132 -5.95 -13.00 -15.72
CA ASN A 132 -7.33 -12.85 -15.29
C ASN A 132 -8.31 -13.63 -16.20
N GLN A 133 -7.80 -14.68 -16.87
CA GLN A 133 -8.53 -15.52 -17.81
C GLN A 133 -8.92 -16.84 -17.15
N TYR A 134 -10.22 -17.04 -16.94
CA TYR A 134 -10.72 -18.26 -16.30
C TYR A 134 -10.29 -19.56 -17.00
N LEU A 135 -10.28 -19.57 -18.33
CA LEU A 135 -9.99 -20.77 -19.13
C LEU A 135 -8.51 -21.21 -19.03
N ASP A 136 -7.62 -20.34 -18.57
CA ASP A 136 -6.22 -20.68 -18.32
C ASP A 136 -6.02 -21.45 -17.00
N GLY A 137 -7.11 -21.68 -16.23
CA GLY A 137 -7.05 -22.31 -14.91
C GLY A 137 -6.33 -21.45 -13.88
N SER A 138 -6.30 -20.12 -14.07
CA SER A 138 -5.63 -19.16 -13.19
C SER A 138 -6.58 -18.44 -12.22
N CYS A 139 -7.88 -18.70 -12.33
CA CYS A 139 -8.91 -18.14 -11.46
C CYS A 139 -9.60 -19.26 -10.67
N SER A 140 -9.98 -18.98 -9.42
CA SER A 140 -10.95 -19.81 -8.69
C SER A 140 -12.38 -19.50 -9.16
N HIS A 141 -13.32 -20.45 -8.99
CA HIS A 141 -14.72 -20.22 -9.33
C HIS A 141 -15.65 -21.17 -8.57
N THR A 142 -16.53 -20.59 -7.77
CA THR A 142 -17.61 -21.32 -7.06
C THR A 142 -18.81 -21.55 -7.97
N LYS A 143 -19.72 -22.42 -7.56
CA LYS A 143 -21.07 -22.43 -8.13
C LYS A 143 -21.83 -21.17 -7.72
N ALA A 144 -23.04 -21.02 -8.26
CA ALA A 144 -23.98 -20.01 -7.80
C ALA A 144 -24.56 -20.47 -6.44
N ASP A 145 -23.85 -20.16 -5.37
CA ASP A 145 -24.22 -20.47 -3.99
C ASP A 145 -24.84 -19.25 -3.30
N ILE A 146 -25.51 -19.47 -2.17
CA ILE A 146 -25.86 -18.40 -1.22
C ILE A 146 -24.59 -18.11 -0.40
N ASP A 147 -24.20 -16.85 -0.32
CA ASP A 147 -23.01 -16.37 0.40
C ASP A 147 -21.72 -17.17 0.06
N PRO A 148 -21.30 -17.19 -1.23
CA PRO A 148 -20.12 -17.94 -1.65
C PRO A 148 -18.87 -17.39 -0.97
N TRP A 149 -17.99 -18.29 -0.54
CA TRP A 149 -16.76 -17.92 0.16
C TRP A 149 -15.54 -18.60 -0.44
N TRP A 150 -14.40 -17.92 -0.35
CA TRP A 150 -13.07 -18.44 -0.58
C TRP A 150 -12.21 -18.10 0.64
N ARG A 151 -11.41 -19.05 1.10
CA ARG A 151 -10.56 -18.90 2.29
C ARG A 151 -9.16 -19.42 2.02
N LEU A 152 -8.19 -18.74 2.60
CA LEU A 152 -6.79 -19.14 2.61
C LEU A 152 -6.34 -19.46 4.02
N ASP A 153 -5.83 -20.68 4.22
CA ASP A 153 -5.12 -21.06 5.43
C ASP A 153 -3.62 -20.84 5.23
N LEU A 154 -3.04 -19.90 5.99
CA LEU A 154 -1.61 -19.57 5.95
C LEU A 154 -0.77 -20.45 6.90
N SER A 155 -1.37 -21.48 7.50
CA SER A 155 -0.78 -22.42 8.49
C SER A 155 -0.36 -21.80 9.83
N LYS A 156 -0.13 -20.49 9.89
CA LYS A 156 0.16 -19.74 11.12
C LYS A 156 -0.44 -18.35 11.03
N THR A 157 -0.60 -17.70 12.18
CA THR A 157 -1.06 -16.32 12.24
C THR A 157 -0.01 -15.37 11.66
N HIS A 158 -0.44 -14.44 10.81
CA HIS A 158 0.39 -13.41 10.20
C HIS A 158 -0.17 -12.02 10.53
N ASN A 159 0.72 -11.04 10.70
CA ASN A 159 0.32 -9.64 10.75
C ASN A 159 0.10 -9.13 9.31
N VAL A 160 -1.12 -9.31 8.80
CA VAL A 160 -1.49 -8.95 7.42
C VAL A 160 -1.44 -7.42 7.26
N THR A 161 -0.62 -6.93 6.33
CA THR A 161 -0.50 -5.48 6.05
C THR A 161 -1.44 -5.02 4.94
N TYR A 162 -1.60 -5.81 3.88
CA TYR A 162 -2.53 -5.55 2.79
C TYR A 162 -2.91 -6.85 2.08
N VAL A 163 -4.06 -6.85 1.43
CA VAL A 163 -4.56 -7.93 0.58
C VAL A 163 -4.76 -7.38 -0.83
N THR A 164 -4.22 -8.08 -1.83
CA THR A 164 -4.35 -7.70 -3.26
C THR A 164 -5.20 -8.73 -3.98
N ILE A 165 -6.28 -8.29 -4.64
CA ILE A 165 -7.19 -9.16 -5.39
C ILE A 165 -7.10 -8.82 -6.88
N THR A 166 -6.92 -9.84 -7.71
CA THR A 166 -7.03 -9.72 -9.17
C THR A 166 -8.41 -10.20 -9.59
N ASN A 167 -9.25 -9.28 -10.06
CA ASN A 167 -10.58 -9.62 -10.56
C ASN A 167 -10.51 -10.27 -11.95
N ARG A 168 -11.54 -11.03 -12.33
CA ARG A 168 -11.68 -11.63 -13.66
C ARG A 168 -11.74 -10.54 -14.74
N GLY A 169 -11.01 -10.72 -15.83
CA GLY A 169 -10.78 -9.67 -16.83
C GLY A 169 -11.84 -9.57 -17.93
N HIS A 170 -12.16 -10.70 -18.56
CA HIS A 170 -12.90 -10.70 -19.83
C HIS A 170 -14.42 -10.58 -19.69
N CYS A 171 -15.00 -11.07 -18.61
CA CYS A 171 -16.44 -10.97 -18.33
C CYS A 171 -16.68 -11.02 -16.84
N CYS A 172 -17.91 -10.66 -16.46
CA CYS A 172 -18.48 -11.10 -15.18
C CYS A 172 -17.72 -10.53 -13.97
N SER A 173 -16.97 -9.45 -14.19
CA SER A 173 -16.15 -8.75 -13.19
C SER A 173 -17.02 -8.06 -12.14
N ASP A 174 -18.28 -7.78 -12.47
CA ASP A 174 -19.31 -7.25 -11.60
C ASP A 174 -19.67 -8.21 -10.45
N ARG A 175 -19.46 -9.53 -10.61
CA ARG A 175 -19.81 -10.53 -9.59
C ARG A 175 -19.07 -10.39 -8.27
N ILE A 176 -17.92 -9.70 -8.26
CA ILE A 176 -17.17 -9.44 -7.01
C ILE A 176 -17.77 -8.27 -6.21
N SER A 177 -18.72 -7.53 -6.78
CA SER A 177 -19.31 -6.36 -6.11
C SER A 177 -19.97 -6.76 -4.80
N GLY A 178 -19.65 -6.05 -3.73
CA GLY A 178 -20.14 -6.34 -2.37
C GLY A 178 -19.35 -7.43 -1.63
N ALA A 179 -18.28 -7.99 -2.21
CA ALA A 179 -17.42 -8.92 -1.49
C ALA A 179 -16.69 -8.24 -0.32
N GLU A 180 -16.64 -8.93 0.81
CA GLU A 180 -15.98 -8.50 2.04
C GLU A 180 -14.69 -9.32 2.26
N ILE A 181 -13.69 -8.71 2.90
CA ILE A 181 -12.44 -9.37 3.28
C ILE A 181 -12.41 -9.42 4.80
N HIS A 182 -12.35 -10.63 5.36
CA HIS A 182 -12.24 -10.84 6.79
C HIS A 182 -10.90 -11.50 7.14
N VAL A 183 -10.24 -11.03 8.20
CA VAL A 183 -8.94 -11.54 8.64
C VAL A 183 -9.00 -11.95 10.11
N GLY A 184 -8.69 -13.22 10.39
CA GLY A 184 -8.62 -13.73 11.76
C GLY A 184 -8.39 -15.24 11.83
N ASP A 185 -8.24 -15.75 13.05
CA ASP A 185 -7.90 -17.16 13.31
C ASP A 185 -9.14 -18.06 13.52
N SER A 186 -10.36 -17.50 13.56
CA SER A 186 -11.58 -18.27 13.80
C SER A 186 -12.11 -18.94 12.53
N LEU A 187 -12.52 -20.22 12.65
CA LEU A 187 -13.22 -20.97 11.61
C LEU A 187 -14.74 -20.98 11.78
N PHE A 188 -15.27 -20.28 12.81
CA PHE A 188 -16.71 -20.13 12.98
C PHE A 188 -17.33 -19.50 11.73
N ASN A 189 -18.47 -20.04 11.26
CA ASN A 189 -19.11 -19.64 9.99
C ASN A 189 -18.13 -19.59 8.80
N ASN A 190 -17.29 -20.63 8.67
CA ASN A 190 -16.25 -20.72 7.64
C ASN A 190 -15.22 -19.59 7.64
N GLY A 191 -15.14 -18.78 8.72
CA GLY A 191 -14.27 -17.62 8.83
C GLY A 191 -14.92 -16.29 8.43
N ASN A 192 -16.17 -16.31 7.97
CA ASN A 192 -16.91 -15.11 7.53
C ASN A 192 -17.33 -14.19 8.69
N SER A 193 -17.07 -14.59 9.94
CA SER A 193 -17.34 -13.77 11.14
C SER A 193 -16.08 -13.18 11.76
N ASN A 194 -14.91 -13.32 11.11
CA ASN A 194 -13.71 -12.59 11.53
C ASN A 194 -13.87 -11.07 11.27
N PRO A 195 -13.09 -10.20 11.93
CA PRO A 195 -13.13 -8.77 11.69
C PRO A 195 -12.85 -8.40 10.22
N LEU A 196 -13.50 -7.32 9.77
CA LEU A 196 -13.22 -6.61 8.51
C LEU A 196 -11.88 -5.87 8.58
#